data_AF-A0A1F9A6N7-F1
#
_entry.id   AF-A0A1F9A6N7-F1
#
_cell.length_a   1.000
_cell.length_b   1.000
_cell.length_c   1.000
_cell.angle_alpha   90.00
_cell.angle_beta   90.00
_cell.angle_gamma   90.00
#
_symmetry.space_group_name_H-M   'P 1'
#
loop_
_entity.id
_entity.type
_entity.pdbx_description
1 polymer ?
#
loop_
_entity_poly.entity_id
_entity_poly.type
_entity_poly.pdbx_seq_one_letter_code
_entity_poly.pdbx_strand_id
1 'polypeptide(L)' 'MPAIASLEDLNSVQKDLLEAKDLNELKAAFKKWRRIGWKNICKLWLDERTPQQLKGEKE' A
#
# COMPACT_ATOMS: atom_id res chain seq x y z
N MET A 1 8.29 -13.69 -1.06
CA MET A 1 7.23 -13.88 -2.08
C MET A 1 6.85 -12.52 -2.62
N PRO A 2 7.02 -12.23 -3.91
CA PRO A 2 6.69 -10.92 -4.45
C PRO A 2 5.17 -10.82 -4.49
N ALA A 3 4.64 -9.97 -3.64
CA ALA A 3 3.26 -9.58 -3.69
C ALA A 3 3.03 -8.76 -4.96
N ILE A 4 2.58 -9.42 -6.02
CA ILE A 4 2.17 -8.77 -7.26
C ILE A 4 0.82 -8.12 -6.97
N ALA A 5 0.85 -6.90 -6.45
CA ALA A 5 -0.32 -6.06 -6.36
C ALA A 5 -0.56 -5.39 -7.72
N SER A 6 -1.80 -5.35 -8.19
CA SER A 6 -2.14 -4.59 -9.39
C SER A 6 -2.05 -3.09 -9.09
N LEU A 7 -1.94 -2.24 -10.13
CA LEU A 7 -1.97 -0.78 -9.94
C LEU A 7 -3.25 -0.32 -9.22
N GLU A 8 -4.38 -0.99 -9.52
CA GLU A 8 -5.65 -0.74 -8.84
C GLU A 8 -5.59 -1.04 -7.34
N ASP A 9 -4.96 -2.15 -6.94
CA ASP A 9 -4.75 -2.48 -5.53
C ASP A 9 -3.88 -1.42 -4.84
N LEU A 10 -2.78 -0.99 -5.47
CA LEU A 10 -1.87 0.02 -4.90
C LEU A 10 -2.53 1.39 -4.76
N ASN A 11 -3.33 1.81 -5.75
CA ASN A 11 -4.15 3.03 -5.65
C ASN A 11 -5.19 2.91 -4.53
N SER A 12 -5.82 1.74 -4.41
CA SER A 12 -6.81 1.49 -3.35
C SER A 12 -6.17 1.55 -1.97
N VAL A 13 -4.96 1.00 -1.81
CA VAL A 13 -4.16 1.09 -0.56
C VAL A 13 -3.88 2.53 -0.20
N GLN A 14 -3.36 3.32 -1.13
CA GLN A 14 -3.02 4.71 -0.88
C GLN A 14 -4.25 5.50 -0.44
N LYS A 15 -5.39 5.24 -1.07
CA LYS A 15 -6.67 5.87 -0.71
C LYS A 15 -7.17 5.44 0.67
N ASP A 16 -7.17 4.14 0.98
CA ASP A 16 -7.53 3.57 2.30
C ASP A 16 -6.62 4.16 3.41
N LEU A 17 -5.33 4.33 3.13
CA LEU A 17 -4.36 4.90 4.07
C LEU A 17 -4.53 6.41 4.29
N LEU A 18 -4.90 7.16 3.25
CA LEU A 18 -5.18 8.59 3.33
C LEU A 18 -6.54 8.89 3.97
N GLU A 19 -7.53 8.01 3.78
CA GLU A 19 -8.85 8.13 4.40
C GLU A 19 -8.85 7.70 5.88
N ALA A 20 -7.93 6.83 6.29
CA ALA A 20 -7.78 6.41 7.69
C ALA A 20 -7.38 7.60 8.58
N LYS A 21 -8.30 8.06 9.44
CA LYS A 21 -8.05 9.15 10.40
C LYS A 21 -7.60 8.63 11.75
N ASP A 22 -7.99 7.39 12.07
CA ASP A 22 -7.67 6.74 13.33
C ASP A 22 -6.64 5.61 13.17
N LEU A 23 -5.84 5.38 14.22
CA LEU A 23 -4.88 4.27 14.30
C LEU A 23 -5.55 2.90 14.11
N ASN A 24 -6.83 2.78 14.46
CA ASN A 24 -7.58 1.54 14.34
C ASN A 24 -7.97 1.26 12.87
N GLU A 25 -8.34 2.31 12.13
CA GLU A 25 -8.60 2.23 10.69
C GLU A 25 -7.30 1.95 9.93
N LEU A 26 -6.21 2.61 10.33
CA LEU A 26 -4.88 2.34 9.78
C LEU A 26 -4.52 0.85 9.96
N LYS A 27 -4.66 0.31 11.18
CA LYS A 27 -4.45 -1.12 11.45
C LYS A 27 -5.31 -2.02 10.56
N ALA A 28 -6.58 -1.67 10.35
CA ALA A 28 -7.48 -2.42 9.48
C ALA A 28 -7.01 -2.40 8.03
N ALA A 29 -6.62 -1.24 7.50
CA ALA A 29 -6.06 -1.07 6.17
C ALA A 29 -4.76 -1.89 6.00
N PHE A 30 -3.83 -1.82 6.96
CA PHE A 30 -2.61 -2.63 6.95
C PHE A 30 -2.89 -4.14 6.94
N LYS A 31 -3.91 -4.59 7.67
CA LYS A 31 -4.31 -6.00 7.73
C LYS A 31 -4.97 -6.46 6.43
N LYS A 32 -5.86 -5.63 5.85
CA LYS A 32 -6.53 -5.83 4.56
C LYS A 32 -5.51 -5.96 3.43
N TRP A 33 -4.52 -5.08 3.42
CA TRP A 33 -3.50 -5.00 2.37
C TRP A 33 -2.25 -5.82 2.66
N ARG A 34 -2.23 -6.65 3.72
CA ARG A 34 -1.08 -7.49 4.10
C ARG A 34 -0.53 -8.31 2.93
N ARG A 35 -1.39 -8.71 1.98
CA ARG A 35 -1.00 -9.44 0.77
C ARG A 35 0.00 -8.68 -0.10
N ILE A 36 0.00 -7.35 -0.08
CA ILE A 36 0.87 -6.43 -0.85
C ILE A 36 2.27 -6.32 -0.22
N GLY A 37 2.39 -6.70 1.05
CA GLY A 37 3.62 -6.62 1.82
C GLY A 37 3.76 -5.28 2.52
N TRP A 38 4.12 -5.33 3.81
CA TRP A 38 4.16 -4.16 4.68
C TRP A 38 5.13 -3.09 4.20
N LYS A 39 6.25 -3.50 3.60
CA LYS A 39 7.25 -2.59 3.02
C LYS A 39 6.67 -1.71 1.92
N ASN A 40 5.79 -2.26 1.07
CA ASN A 40 5.17 -1.52 -0.03
C ASN A 40 4.07 -0.57 0.49
N ILE A 41 3.31 -1.02 1.48
CA ILE A 41 2.29 -0.19 2.15
C ILE A 41 2.94 1.01 2.84
N CYS A 42 4.04 0.82 3.57
CA CYS A 42 4.76 1.93 4.21
C CYS A 42 5.36 2.89 3.19
N LYS A 43 5.93 2.40 2.08
CA LYS A 43 6.44 3.26 1.00
C LYS A 43 5.34 4.12 0.37
N LEU A 44 4.13 3.58 0.21
CA LEU A 44 2.96 4.34 -0.26
C LEU A 44 2.49 5.35 0.78
N TRP A 45 2.49 4.95 2.05
CA TRP A 45 2.00 5.77 3.15
C TRP A 45 2.89 6.99 3.42
N LEU A 46 4.21 6.80 3.32
CA LEU A 46 5.22 7.85 3.51
C LEU A 46 5.42 8.72 2.25
N ASP A 47 4.63 8.50 1.20
CA ASP A 47 4.78 9.11 -0.14
C ASP A 47 6.20 8.92 -0.75
N GLU A 48 7.00 8.00 -0.20
CA GLU A 48 8.35 7.70 -0.68
C GLU A 48 8.34 7.13 -2.10
N ARG A 49 7.25 6.45 -2.49
CA ARG A 49 7.06 5.95 -3.86
C ARG A 49 5.59 5.96 -4.27
N THR A 50 5.36 6.36 -5.52
CA THR A 50 4.05 6.27 -6.15
C THR A 50 3.69 4.81 -6.49
N PRO A 51 2.39 4.46 -6.56
CA PRO A 51 1.92 3.14 -6.97
C PRO A 51 2.49 2.71 -8.34
N GLN A 52 2.76 3.66 -9.23
CA GLN A 52 3.44 3.41 -10.51
C GLN A 52 4.90 2.96 -10.35
N GLN A 53 5.66 3.58 -9.43
CA GLN A 53 7.04 3.16 -9.17
C GLN A 53 7.12 1.81 -8.46
N LEU A 54 6.14 1.47 -7.61
CA LEU A 54 6.07 0.16 -6.94
C LEU A 54 5.75 -0.99 -7.90
N LYS A 55 4.94 -0.76 -8.94
CA LYS A 55 4.77 -1.74 -10.01
C LYS A 55 6.05 -1.92 -10.84
N GLY A 56 6.80 -0.84 -11.06
CA GLY A 56 8.05 -0.83 -11.83
C GLY A 56 9.27 -1.40 -11.08
N GLU A 57 9.21 -1.53 -9.76
CA GLU A 57 10.32 -2.06 -8.92
C GLU A 57 10.44 -3.59 -8.97
N LYS A 58 9.83 -4.25 -9.96
CA LYS A 58 10.18 -5.61 -10.36
C LYS A 58 11.35 -5.54 -11.34
N GLU A 59 12.53 -5.22 -10.82
CA GLU A 59 13.79 -5.56 -11.48
C GLU A 59 14.73 -6.21 -10.47
#